data_AF-A0A925QLI0-F1
#
_entry.id   AF-A0A925QLI0-F1
#
_cell.length_a   1.000
_cell.length_b   1.000
_cell.length_c   1.000
_cell.angle_alpha   90.00
_cell.angle_beta   90.00
_cell.angle_gamma   90.00
#
_symmetry.space_group_name_H-M   'P 1'
#
loop_
_entity.id
_entity.type
_entity.pdbx_description
1 polymer ?
#
loop_
_entity_poly.entity_id
_entity_poly.type
_entity_poly.pdbx_seq_one_letter_code
_entity_poly.pdbx_strand_id
1 'polypeptide(L)'
;MANPKRTRSRSPLGTKLRYEVLLRHGFRCFYCGYPSSAATLEMDHVVPHSRGGSDRPWNLVPACWECNSGKGASAPTPAMVERARDVYFGDEDLENRDCSECGIPHRFTPNEMYATGGVCRTCLFGEN
;
A
#
# COMPACT_ATOMS: atom_id res chain seq x y z
N MET A 1 -36.03 14.16 19.56
CA MET A 1 -35.74 13.84 18.15
C MET A 1 -34.45 13.02 18.11
N ALA A 2 -34.54 11.69 17.92
CA ALA A 2 -33.37 10.81 17.93
C ALA A 2 -32.69 10.81 16.55
N ASN A 3 -31.40 11.17 16.51
CA ASN A 3 -30.57 11.17 15.31
C ASN A 3 -30.23 9.72 14.91
N PRO A 4 -30.65 9.21 13.74
CA PRO A 4 -30.40 7.82 13.36
C PRO A 4 -28.89 7.62 13.13
N LYS A 5 -28.29 6.74 13.94
CA LYS A 5 -26.88 6.34 13.85
C LYS A 5 -26.61 5.80 12.44
N ARG A 6 -25.67 6.42 11.71
CA ARG A 6 -25.22 6.02 10.37
C ARG A 6 -24.63 4.60 10.40
N THR A 7 -25.42 3.59 10.08
CA THR A 7 -24.96 2.22 9.89
C THR A 7 -24.40 2.04 8.47
N ARG A 8 -23.14 2.42 8.23
CA ARG A 8 -22.43 1.90 7.04
C ARG A 8 -21.75 0.59 7.41
N SER A 9 -22.50 -0.52 7.38
CA SER A 9 -21.88 -1.85 7.41
C SER A 9 -21.17 -2.06 6.08
N ARG A 10 -19.90 -1.70 6.02
CA ARG A 10 -19.04 -2.00 4.87
C ARG A 10 -18.74 -3.49 4.91
N SER A 11 -18.85 -4.17 3.77
CA SER A 11 -18.34 -5.54 3.65
C SER A 11 -16.86 -5.51 4.02
N PRO A 12 -16.38 -6.41 4.91
CA PRO A 12 -14.97 -6.47 5.25
C PRO A 12 -14.15 -6.69 3.97
N LEU A 13 -13.06 -5.93 3.80
CA LEU A 13 -12.08 -6.24 2.77
C LEU A 13 -11.64 -7.69 2.96
N GLY A 14 -11.53 -8.45 1.86
CA GLY A 14 -11.08 -9.84 1.93
C GLY A 14 -9.71 -9.92 2.62
N THR A 15 -9.55 -10.89 3.53
CA THR A 15 -8.32 -11.07 4.35
C THR A 15 -7.06 -11.10 3.49
N LYS A 16 -7.12 -11.74 2.31
CA LYS A 16 -6.02 -11.79 1.34
C LYS A 16 -5.62 -10.41 0.84
N LEU A 17 -6.58 -9.62 0.35
CA LEU A 17 -6.32 -8.27 -0.16
C LEU A 17 -5.74 -7.36 0.93
N ARG A 18 -6.28 -7.42 2.15
CA ARG A 18 -5.74 -6.67 3.28
C ARG A 18 -4.27 -7.03 3.55
N TYR A 19 -3.96 -8.31 3.56
CA TYR A 19 -2.59 -8.76 3.79
C TYR A 19 -1.63 -8.33 2.66
N GLU A 20 -2.06 -8.41 1.40
CA GLU A 20 -1.27 -7.96 0.24
C GLU A 20 -0.95 -6.46 0.30
N VAL A 21 -1.93 -5.63 0.69
CA VAL A 21 -1.73 -4.18 0.92
C VAL A 21 -0.71 -3.97 2.04
N LEU A 22 -0.86 -4.65 3.18
CA LEU A 22 0.05 -4.51 4.33
C LEU A 22 1.48 -4.90 4.00
N LEU A 23 1.66 -6.04 3.31
CA LEU A 23 2.97 -6.57 2.95
C LEU A 23 3.71 -5.62 2.00
N ARG A 24 3.00 -5.11 0.99
CA ARG A 24 3.51 -4.15 0.00
C ARG A 24 4.00 -2.84 0.63
N HIS A 25 3.32 -2.38 1.68
CA HIS A 25 3.73 -1.20 2.42
C HIS A 25 4.69 -1.51 3.58
N GLY A 26 5.23 -2.73 3.65
CA GLY A 26 6.20 -3.13 4.67
C GLY A 26 5.67 -3.01 6.10
N PHE A 27 4.35 -3.21 6.29
CA PHE A 27 3.66 -3.01 7.57
C PHE A 27 3.92 -1.62 8.18
N ARG A 28 3.97 -0.58 7.33
CA ARG A 28 4.11 0.82 7.74
C ARG A 28 2.89 1.63 7.39
N CYS A 29 2.60 2.64 8.19
CA CYS A 29 1.57 3.61 7.83
C CYS A 29 1.99 4.38 6.57
N PHE A 30 1.12 4.46 5.56
CA PHE A 30 1.34 5.20 4.33
C PHE A 30 1.51 6.71 4.56
N TYR A 31 0.90 7.26 5.61
CA TYR A 31 0.91 8.69 5.87
C TYR A 31 2.15 9.13 6.65
N CYS A 32 2.45 8.50 7.79
CA CYS A 32 3.58 8.88 8.64
C CYS A 32 4.82 8.00 8.49
N GLY A 33 4.72 6.86 7.81
CA GLY A 33 5.83 5.92 7.61
C GLY A 33 6.16 5.05 8.83
N TYR A 34 5.48 5.24 9.97
CA TYR A 34 5.78 4.51 11.20
C TYR A 34 5.47 3.00 11.04
N PRO A 35 6.41 2.11 11.43
CA PRO A 35 6.18 0.67 11.39
C PRO A 35 5.19 0.26 12.48
N SER A 36 4.27 -0.65 12.16
CA SER A 36 3.22 -1.07 13.08
C SER A 36 2.78 -2.50 12.78
N SER A 37 2.11 -3.13 13.74
CA SER A 37 1.62 -4.49 13.53
C SER A 37 0.43 -4.51 12.55
N ALA A 38 0.26 -5.63 11.84
CA ALA A 38 -0.90 -5.84 10.97
C ALA A 38 -2.26 -5.67 11.66
N ALA A 39 -2.30 -5.88 12.99
CA ALA A 39 -3.50 -5.73 13.80
C ALA A 39 -3.83 -4.27 14.13
N THR A 40 -2.84 -3.37 14.12
CA THR A 40 -3.00 -1.95 14.50
C THR A 40 -3.18 -1.03 13.30
N LEU A 41 -2.75 -1.45 12.11
CA LEU A 41 -2.96 -0.72 10.87
C LEU A 41 -4.39 -0.93 10.35
N GLU A 42 -5.07 0.15 10.01
CA GLU A 42 -6.37 0.14 9.37
C GLU A 42 -6.19 0.28 7.84
N MET A 43 -7.15 -0.24 7.07
CA MET A 43 -7.18 0.01 5.63
C MET A 43 -7.93 1.31 5.38
N ASP A 44 -7.27 2.28 4.77
CA ASP A 44 -7.85 3.55 4.37
C ASP A 44 -7.93 3.68 2.85
N HIS A 45 -8.97 4.39 2.39
CA HIS A 45 -9.14 4.75 1.00
C HIS A 45 -8.50 6.11 0.74
N VAL A 46 -7.47 6.15 -0.10
CA VAL A 46 -6.75 7.40 -0.42
C VAL A 46 -7.73 8.43 -1.00
N VAL A 47 -8.49 8.03 -2.02
CA VAL A 47 -9.69 8.73 -2.46
C VAL A 47 -10.88 8.15 -1.69
N PRO A 48 -11.57 8.93 -0.82
CA PRO A 48 -12.72 8.42 -0.10
C PRO A 48 -13.85 8.00 -1.03
N HIS A 49 -14.60 6.96 -0.65
CA HIS A 49 -15.82 6.53 -1.36
C HIS A 49 -16.83 7.67 -1.57
N SER A 50 -16.96 8.58 -0.61
CA SER A 50 -17.84 9.75 -0.75
C SER A 50 -17.43 10.72 -1.86
N ARG A 51 -16.24 10.57 -2.43
CA ARG A 51 -15.73 11.29 -3.60
C ARG A 51 -15.49 10.39 -4.81
N GLY A 52 -16.13 9.22 -4.85
CA GLY A 52 -16.00 8.28 -5.97
C GLY A 52 -14.77 7.38 -5.93
N GLY A 53 -14.12 7.25 -4.77
CA GLY A 53 -13.03 6.29 -4.57
C GLY A 53 -13.49 4.84 -4.72
N SER A 54 -12.61 3.99 -5.26
CA SER A 54 -12.90 2.57 -5.49
C SER A 54 -12.27 1.67 -4.41
N ASP A 55 -12.76 0.45 -4.26
CA ASP A 55 -12.13 -0.60 -3.43
C ASP A 55 -10.98 -1.31 -4.15
N ARG A 56 -10.50 -0.75 -5.26
CA ARG A 56 -9.38 -1.32 -5.99
C ARG A 56 -8.11 -1.21 -5.15
N PRO A 57 -7.20 -2.19 -5.26
CA PRO A 57 -5.99 -2.23 -4.43
C PRO A 57 -5.16 -0.94 -4.47
N TRP A 58 -5.05 -0.27 -5.63
CA TRP A 58 -4.34 1.01 -5.78
C TRP A 58 -4.87 2.16 -4.94
N ASN A 59 -6.13 2.08 -4.49
CA ASN A 59 -6.76 3.10 -3.66
C ASN A 59 -6.76 2.72 -2.18
N LEU A 60 -6.23 1.55 -1.81
CA LEU A 60 -6.17 1.04 -0.45
C LEU A 60 -4.76 1.18 0.11
N VAL A 61 -4.63 1.79 1.27
CA VAL A 61 -3.36 1.97 1.96
C VAL A 61 -3.46 1.62 3.45
N PRO A 62 -2.39 1.16 4.10
CA PRO A 62 -2.35 1.01 5.54
C PRO A 62 -2.19 2.36 6.24
N ALA A 63 -3.02 2.61 7.24
CA ALA A 63 -2.96 3.83 8.05
C ALA A 63 -3.00 3.49 9.53
N CYS A 64 -2.20 4.17 10.36
CA CYS A 64 -2.42 4.12 11.80
C CYS A 64 -3.70 4.88 12.14
N TRP A 65 -4.29 4.55 13.28
CA TRP A 65 -5.54 5.15 13.74
C TRP A 65 -5.48 6.69 13.79
N GLU A 66 -4.36 7.25 14.25
CA GLU A 66 -4.13 8.71 14.35
C GLU A 66 -4.21 9.38 12.97
N CYS A 67 -3.43 8.88 12.00
CA CYS A 67 -3.43 9.42 10.64
C CYS A 67 -4.76 9.19 9.92
N ASN A 68 -5.37 8.01 10.11
CA ASN A 68 -6.66 7.69 9.51
C ASN A 68 -7.76 8.62 10.03
N SER A 69 -7.81 8.81 11.34
CA SER A 69 -8.75 9.72 12.00
C SER A 69 -8.53 11.18 11.61
N GLY A 70 -7.26 11.61 11.52
CA GLY A 70 -6.89 12.96 11.10
C GLY A 70 -7.25 13.28 9.64
N LYS A 71 -7.08 12.32 8.72
CA LYS A 71 -7.50 12.48 7.33
C LYS A 71 -9.02 12.50 7.20
N GLY A 72 -9.71 11.56 7.85
CA GLY A 72 -11.15 11.38 7.76
C GLY A 72 -11.63 11.29 6.30
N ALA A 73 -12.62 12.11 5.96
CA ALA A 73 -13.13 12.24 4.60
C ALA A 73 -12.56 13.50 3.91
N SER A 74 -11.30 13.86 4.13
CA SER A 74 -10.64 14.93 3.38
C SER A 74 -10.33 14.50 1.95
N ALA A 75 -10.28 15.47 1.03
CA ALA A 75 -9.84 15.18 -0.34
C ALA A 75 -8.32 14.90 -0.30
N PRO A 76 -7.84 13.85 -0.97
CA PRO A 76 -6.40 13.62 -1.07
C PRO A 76 -5.77 14.69 -1.97
N THR A 77 -4.51 15.01 -1.72
CA THR A 77 -3.72 15.81 -2.66
C THR A 77 -3.33 14.96 -3.88
N PRO A 78 -3.03 15.57 -5.04
CA PRO A 78 -2.53 14.83 -6.20
C PRO A 78 -1.32 13.95 -5.88
N ALA A 79 -0.36 14.48 -5.11
CA ALA A 79 0.83 13.74 -4.69
C ALA A 79 0.49 12.51 -3.81
N MET A 80 -0.55 12.57 -2.97
CA MET A 80 -1.00 11.40 -2.22
C MET A 80 -1.58 10.32 -3.13
N VAL A 81 -2.35 10.72 -4.15
CA VAL A 81 -2.95 9.78 -5.11
C VAL A 81 -1.88 9.15 -5.98
N GLU A 82 -0.95 9.94 -6.50
CA GLU A 82 0.18 9.46 -7.30
C GLU A 82 1.02 8.46 -6.50
N ARG A 83 1.43 8.84 -5.29
CA ARG A 83 2.21 7.95 -4.40
C ARG A 83 1.47 6.66 -4.07
N ALA A 84 0.15 6.64 -4.01
CA ALA A 84 -0.62 5.41 -3.80
C ALA A 84 -0.73 4.55 -5.06
N ARG A 85 -0.80 5.18 -6.24
CA ARG A 85 -0.86 4.50 -7.55
C ARG A 85 0.48 3.92 -7.96
N ASP A 86 1.60 4.60 -7.68
CA ASP A 86 2.95 4.12 -8.03
C ASP A 86 3.25 2.77 -7.39
N VAL A 87 2.76 2.55 -6.17
CA VAL A 87 2.89 1.26 -5.47
C VAL A 87 2.11 0.13 -6.17
N TYR A 88 1.15 0.47 -7.05
CA TYR A 88 0.19 -0.47 -7.65
C TYR A 88 0.15 -0.57 -9.17
N PHE A 89 0.63 0.43 -9.90
CA PHE A 89 0.58 0.47 -11.37
C PHE A 89 1.96 0.54 -12.03
N GLY A 90 3.05 0.30 -11.28
CA GLY A 90 4.40 0.22 -11.87
C GLY A 90 4.65 -0.99 -12.79
N ASP A 91 3.61 -1.72 -13.19
CA ASP A 91 3.71 -3.02 -13.88
C ASP A 91 3.99 -2.96 -15.40
N GLU A 92 4.34 -1.80 -15.98
CA GLU A 92 4.89 -1.79 -17.35
C GLU A 92 6.44 -1.80 -17.38
N ASP A 93 7.13 -1.52 -16.26
CA ASP A 93 8.60 -1.45 -16.21
C ASP A 93 9.27 -2.41 -15.21
N LEU A 94 8.51 -3.17 -14.39
CA LEU A 94 9.09 -4.10 -13.40
C LEU A 94 9.72 -5.37 -13.99
N GLU A 95 9.56 -5.60 -15.29
CA GLU A 95 10.15 -6.77 -15.95
C GLU A 95 11.65 -6.62 -16.26
N ASN A 96 12.22 -5.41 -16.17
CA ASN A 96 13.63 -5.12 -16.45
C ASN A 96 14.19 -4.00 -15.55
N ARG A 97 14.08 -4.15 -14.23
CA ARG A 97 14.70 -3.18 -13.30
C ARG A 97 16.10 -3.63 -12.90
N ASP A 98 17.05 -2.70 -12.93
CA ASP A 98 18.43 -2.98 -12.54
C ASP A 98 18.52 -3.33 -11.05
N CYS A 99 19.20 -4.43 -10.74
CA CYS A 99 19.53 -4.81 -9.37
C CYS A 99 20.41 -3.73 -8.74
N SER A 100 20.10 -3.34 -7.50
CA SER A 100 20.83 -2.29 -6.78
C SER A 100 22.26 -2.66 -6.39
N GLU A 101 22.65 -3.94 -6.49
CA GLU A 101 24.01 -4.43 -6.21
C GLU A 101 24.81 -4.72 -7.47
N CYS A 102 24.29 -5.55 -8.39
CA CYS A 102 25.03 -5.92 -9.61
C CYS A 102 24.78 -5.01 -10.81
N GLY A 103 23.77 -4.14 -10.76
CA GLY A 103 23.41 -3.24 -11.86
C GLY A 103 22.86 -3.94 -13.11
N ILE A 104 22.52 -5.23 -13.02
CA ILE A 104 21.97 -6.02 -14.13
C ILE A 104 20.44 -5.95 -14.08
N PRO A 105 19.75 -5.80 -15.22
CA PRO A 105 18.29 -5.85 -15.26
C PRO A 105 17.80 -7.24 -14.86
N HIS A 106 16.94 -7.28 -13.83
CA HIS A 106 16.22 -8.48 -13.43
C HIS A 106 14.72 -8.24 -13.47
N ARG A 107 13.99 -9.32 -13.71
CA ARG A 107 12.55 -9.36 -13.44
C ARG A 107 12.38 -9.50 -11.94
N PHE A 108 11.88 -8.45 -11.30
CA PHE A 108 11.46 -8.50 -9.90
C PHE A 108 9.95 -8.43 -9.84
N THR A 109 9.33 -9.38 -9.15
CA THR A 109 7.95 -9.16 -8.70
C THR A 109 7.91 -7.98 -7.72
N PRO A 110 6.79 -7.27 -7.58
CA PRO A 110 6.65 -6.24 -6.56
C PRO A 110 7.05 -6.75 -5.16
N ASN A 111 6.66 -7.98 -4.82
CA ASN A 111 7.00 -8.57 -3.54
C ASN A 111 8.50 -8.81 -3.35
N GLU A 112 9.22 -9.22 -4.39
CA GLU A 112 10.68 -9.34 -4.37
C GLU A 112 11.35 -7.97 -4.21
N MET A 113 10.92 -6.95 -4.96
CA MET A 113 11.43 -5.58 -4.79
C MET A 113 11.32 -5.10 -3.34
N TYR A 114 10.17 -5.34 -2.69
CA TYR A 114 9.96 -4.95 -1.29
C TYR A 114 10.76 -5.79 -0.30
N ALA A 115 10.85 -7.11 -0.52
CA ALA A 115 11.56 -8.00 0.39
C ALA A 115 13.08 -7.80 0.33
N THR A 116 13.62 -7.46 -0.85
CA THR A 116 15.06 -7.42 -1.09
C THR A 116 15.60 -6.00 -1.27
N GLY A 117 14.74 -4.98 -1.34
CA GLY A 117 15.16 -3.62 -1.67
C GLY A 117 15.69 -3.47 -3.10
N GLY A 118 15.28 -4.36 -4.02
CA GLY A 118 15.77 -4.39 -5.40
C GLY A 118 17.11 -5.12 -5.57
N VAL A 119 17.56 -5.91 -4.59
CA VAL A 119 18.72 -6.79 -4.71
C VAL A 119 18.29 -8.15 -5.28
N CYS A 120 18.97 -8.65 -6.32
CA CYS A 120 18.64 -9.94 -6.93
C CYS A 120 19.03 -11.11 -6.02
N ARG A 121 18.44 -12.29 -6.24
CA ARG A 121 18.70 -13.48 -5.40
C ARG A 121 20.17 -13.87 -5.37
N THR A 122 20.86 -13.81 -6.52
CA THR A 122 22.29 -14.08 -6.64
C THR A 122 23.11 -13.18 -5.71
N CYS A 123 22.86 -11.86 -5.74
CA CYS A 123 23.54 -10.90 -4.87
C CYS A 123 23.17 -11.05 -3.39
N LEU A 124 21.91 -11.41 -3.08
CA LEU A 124 21.47 -11.62 -1.70
C LEU A 124 22.08 -12.84 -1.02
N PHE A 125 22.20 -13.95 -1.75
CA PHE A 125 22.62 -15.23 -1.18
C PHE A 125 24.08 -15.60 -1.47
N GLY A 126 24.79 -14.78 -2.24
CA GLY A 126 26.21 -15.01 -2.57
C GLY A 126 26.44 -16.30 -3.37
N GLU A 127 25.40 -16.78 -4.07
CA GLU A 127 25.48 -17.93 -4.95
C GLU A 127 26.06 -17.46 -6.28
N ASN A 128 27.33 -17.82 -6.55
CA ASN A 128 28.06 -17.49 -7.77
C ASN A 128 27.55 -18.31 -8.97
#